data_AF-A0A9E3D6T3-F1
#
_entry.id   AF-A0A9E3D6T3-F1
#
_cell.length_a   1.000
_cell.length_b   1.000
_cell.length_c   1.000
_cell.angle_alpha   90.00
_cell.angle_beta   90.00
_cell.angle_gamma   90.00
#
_symmetry.space_group_name_H-M   'P 1'
#
loop_
_entity.id
_entity.type
_entity.pdbx_description
1 polymer ?
#
loop_
_entity_poly.entity_id
_entity_poly.type
_entity_poly.pdbx_seq_one_letter_code
_entity_poly.pdbx_strand_id
1 'polypeptide(L)' 'MVKDETLRHELGNLLAVALANVEGMLDGLVPPTAARLETLADVLRRAAELLKDG' A
#
# COMPACT_ATOMS: atom_id res chain seq x y z
N MET A 1 24.14 4.24 -0.10
CA MET A 1 23.66 2.90 -0.43
C MET A 1 22.56 2.40 0.51
N VAL A 2 22.66 2.59 1.84
CA VAL A 2 21.64 2.11 2.81
C VAL A 2 20.25 2.74 2.61
N LYS A 3 20.15 4.04 2.31
CA LYS A 3 18.85 4.74 2.14
C LYS A 3 17.96 4.15 1.05
N ASP A 4 18.54 3.72 -0.05
CA ASP A 4 17.82 3.21 -1.23
C ASP A 4 17.26 1.80 -0.99
N GLU A 5 17.94 0.99 -0.18
CA GLU A 5 17.44 -0.32 0.25
C GLU A 5 16.28 -0.19 1.24
N THR A 6 16.39 0.72 2.21
CA THR A 6 15.31 1.03 3.16
C THR A 6 14.07 1.55 2.43
N LEU A 7 14.23 2.48 1.49
CA LEU A 7 13.13 3.02 0.69
C LEU A 7 12.40 1.93 -0.10
N ARG A 8 13.14 1.07 -0.81
CA ARG A 8 12.55 -0.05 -1.56
C ARG A 8 11.80 -1.01 -0.64
N HIS A 9 12.33 -1.30 0.54
CA HIS A 9 11.67 -2.15 1.51
C HIS A 9 10.36 -1.53 2.01
N GLU A 10 10.37 -0.25 2.39
CA GLU A 10 9.17 0.44 2.88
C GLU A 10 8.08 0.51 1.80
N LEU A 11 8.47 0.84 0.56
CA LEU A 11 7.55 0.85 -0.57
C LEU A 11 6.97 -0.55 -0.84
N GLY A 12 7.80 -1.59 -0.80
CA GLY A 12 7.38 -2.97 -0.98
C GLY A 12 6.32 -3.39 0.04
N ASN A 13 6.50 -3.02 1.31
CA ASN A 13 5.52 -3.32 2.36
C ASN A 13 4.17 -2.64 2.11
N LEU A 14 4.17 -1.35 1.75
CA LEU A 14 2.95 -0.61 1.47
C LEU A 14 2.19 -1.21 0.28
N LEU A 15 2.90 -1.52 -0.80
CA LEU A 15 2.30 -2.11 -2.00
C LEU A 15 1.76 -3.52 -1.75
N ALA A 16 2.44 -4.34 -0.94
CA ALA A 16 1.95 -5.66 -0.55
C ALA A 16 0.63 -5.58 0.24
N VAL A 17 0.52 -4.63 1.19
CA VAL A 17 -0.72 -4.40 1.95
C VAL A 17 -1.86 -3.93 1.04
N ALA A 18 -1.56 -3.03 0.11
CA ALA A 18 -2.54 -2.55 -0.86
C ALA A 18 -3.05 -3.69 -1.76
N LEU A 19 -2.13 -4.50 -2.29
CA LEU A 19 -2.45 -5.62 -3.18
C LEU A 19 -3.32 -6.66 -2.46
N ALA A 20 -2.93 -7.09 -1.27
CA ALA A 20 -3.70 -8.07 -0.48
C ALA A 20 -5.13 -7.60 -0.17
N ASN A 21 -5.33 -6.29 0.04
CA ASN A 21 -6.67 -5.74 0.24
C ASN A 21 -7.50 -5.80 -1.05
N VAL A 22 -6.91 -5.44 -2.20
CA VAL A 22 -7.58 -5.49 -3.50
C VAL A 22 -7.94 -6.93 -3.87
N GLU A 23 -7.01 -7.86 -3.74
CA GLU A 23 -7.24 -9.30 -4.01
C GLU A 23 -8.35 -9.84 -3.11
N GLY A 24 -8.29 -9.57 -1.80
CA GLY A 24 -9.35 -9.98 -0.88
C GLY A 24 -10.73 -9.41 -1.23
N MET A 25 -10.80 -8.21 -1.81
CA MET A 25 -12.07 -7.62 -2.28
C MET A 25 -12.56 -8.27 -3.57
N LEU A 26 -11.66 -8.55 -4.52
CA LEU A 26 -11.98 -9.19 -5.79
C LEU A 26 -12.42 -10.65 -5.61
N ASP A 27 -11.78 -11.37 -4.69
CA ASP A 27 -12.11 -12.75 -4.33
C ASP A 27 -13.37 -12.84 -3.46
N GLY A 28 -13.95 -11.71 -3.06
CA GLY A 28 -15.14 -11.65 -2.19
C GLY A 28 -14.88 -12.06 -0.75
N LEU A 29 -13.62 -12.21 -0.34
CA LEU A 29 -13.21 -12.54 1.04
C LEU A 29 -13.46 -11.39 2.01
N VAL A 30 -13.37 -10.16 1.52
CA VAL A 30 -13.66 -8.95 2.30
C VAL A 30 -14.49 -7.95 1.48
N PRO A 31 -15.53 -7.31 2.06
CA PRO A 31 -16.31 -6.32 1.33
C PRO A 31 -15.53 -5.00 1.14
N PRO A 32 -15.73 -4.27 0.03
CA PRO A 32 -15.11 -2.96 -0.21
C PRO A 32 -15.84 -1.85 0.58
N THR A 33 -15.74 -1.88 1.90
CA THR A 33 -16.34 -0.84 2.76
C THR A 33 -15.60 0.48 2.63
N ALA A 34 -16.28 1.61 2.93
CA ALA A 34 -15.66 2.93 2.94
C ALA A 34 -14.37 2.97 3.78
N ALA A 35 -14.40 2.42 5.00
CA ALA A 35 -13.22 2.36 5.87
C ALA A 35 -12.03 1.60 5.25
N ARG A 36 -12.28 0.51 4.50
CA ARG A 36 -11.21 -0.22 3.80
C ARG A 36 -10.67 0.56 2.62
N LEU A 37 -11.55 1.23 1.87
CA LEU A 37 -11.14 2.09 0.75
C LEU A 37 -10.33 3.29 1.24
N GLU A 38 -10.68 3.89 2.38
CA GLU A 38 -9.91 4.94 3.05
C GLU A 38 -8.53 4.43 3.45
N THR A 39 -8.45 3.24 4.08
CA THR A 39 -7.17 2.61 4.44
C THR A 39 -6.30 2.35 3.21
N LEU A 40 -6.89 1.85 2.12
CA LEU A 40 -6.18 1.60 0.86
C LEU A 40 -5.66 2.91 0.26
N ALA A 41 -6.48 3.98 0.26
CA ALA A 41 -6.07 5.29 -0.21
C ALA A 41 -4.90 5.87 0.60
N ASP A 42 -4.93 5.72 1.92
CA ASP A 42 -3.85 6.19 2.80
C ASP A 42 -2.53 5.45 2.56
N VAL A 43 -2.59 4.12 2.38
CA VAL A 43 -1.41 3.32 2.02
C VAL A 43 -0.80 3.79 0.69
N LEU A 44 -1.64 4.03 -0.32
CA LEU A 44 -1.19 4.50 -1.63
C LEU A 44 -0.63 5.93 -1.58
N ARG A 45 -1.20 6.82 -0.78
CA ARG A 45 -0.65 8.18 -0.56
C ARG A 45 0.74 8.12 0.06
N ARG A 46 0.94 7.31 1.10
CA ARG A 46 2.24 7.14 1.76
C ARG A 46 3.28 6.56 0.79
N ALA A 47 2.88 5.60 -0.04
CA ALA A 47 3.75 5.07 -1.09
C ALA A 47 4.17 6.14 -2.11
N ALA A 48 3.23 7.00 -2.51
CA ALA A 48 3.50 8.11 -3.42
C ALA A 48 4.39 9.20 -2.80
N GLU A 49 4.31 9.41 -1.48
CA GLU A 49 5.21 10.32 -0.75
C GLU A 49 6.63 9.76 -0.72
N LEU A 50 6.82 8.49 -0.37
CA LEU A 50 8.13 7.84 -0.39
C LEU A 50 8.80 7.91 -1.76
N LEU A 51 8.03 7.77 -2.85
CA LEU A 51 8.55 7.90 -4.21
C LEU A 51 9.00 9.32 -4.59
N LYS A 52 8.46 10.35 -3.95
CA LYS A 52 8.85 11.76 -4.19
C LYS A 52 10.06 12.18 -3.35
N ASP A 53 10.20 11.58 -2.17
CA ASP A 53 11.26 11.91 -1.20
C ASP A 53 12.52 11.04 -1.37
N GLY A 54 12.43 10.00 -2.21
CA GLY A 54 13.48 9.02 -2.51
C GLY A 54 14.51 9.41 -3.55
#